data_AF-A0A5E4MUL8-F1
#
_entry.id   AF-A0A5E4MUL8-F1
#
_cell.length_a   1.000
_cell.length_b   1.000
_cell.length_c   1.000
_cell.angle_alpha   90.00
_cell.angle_beta   90.00
_cell.angle_gamma   90.00
#
_symmetry.space_group_name_H-M   'P 1'
#
loop_
_entity.id
_entity.type
_entity.pdbx_description
1 polymer ?
#
loop_
_entity_poly.entity_id
_entity_poly.type
_entity_poly.pdbx_seq_one_letter_code
_entity_poly.pdbx_strand_id
1 'polypeptide(L)' 'MGWELYLLPRDNLKTARDSLPGFSGKKEEDPAKFLCSVCEMLEEAKILKRKWIKVVAPQLKAEAGT' A
#
# COMPACT_ATOMS: atom_id res chain seq x y z
N MET A 1 -2.98 14.62 -25.74
CA MET A 1 -2.65 14.23 -24.35
C MET A 1 -3.19 12.84 -24.12
N GLY A 2 -2.34 11.83 -24.27
CA GLY A 2 -2.73 10.42 -24.18
C GLY A 2 -2.92 10.02 -22.72
N TRP A 3 -4.14 9.62 -22.37
CA TRP A 3 -4.41 8.91 -21.13
C TRP A 3 -3.93 7.48 -21.30
N GLU A 4 -2.61 7.29 -21.23
CA GLU A 4 -2.07 5.95 -20.98
C GLU A 4 -2.60 5.51 -19.62
N LEU A 5 -3.69 4.75 -19.66
CA LEU A 5 -4.03 3.77 -18.66
C LEU A 5 -2.78 2.91 -18.47
N TYR A 6 -1.89 3.34 -17.58
CA TYR A 6 -0.86 2.52 -16.94
C TYR A 6 -1.58 1.36 -16.27
N LEU A 7 -1.92 0.36 -17.08
CA LEU A 7 -2.24 -1.00 -16.69
C LEU A 7 -0.93 -1.59 -16.17
N LEU A 8 -0.48 -1.09 -15.01
CA LEU A 8 0.45 -1.84 -14.17
C LEU A 8 -0.09 -3.28 -14.11
N PRO A 9 0.76 -4.28 -14.43
CA PRO A 9 0.33 -5.66 -14.39
C PRO A 9 -0.35 -5.90 -13.04
N ARG A 10 -1.50 -6.55 -13.04
CA ARG A 10 -2.23 -6.92 -11.81
C ARG A 10 -1.30 -7.63 -10.83
N ASP A 11 -0.30 -8.30 -11.38
CA ASP A 11 0.84 -8.91 -10.71
C ASP A 11 1.62 -7.93 -9.80
N ASN A 12 2.02 -6.75 -10.30
CA ASN A 12 2.76 -5.76 -9.50
C ASN A 12 1.94 -5.25 -8.31
N LEU A 13 0.61 -5.14 -8.43
CA LEU A 13 -0.24 -4.74 -7.31
C LEU A 13 -0.38 -5.84 -6.26
N LYS A 14 -0.49 -7.09 -6.70
CA LYS A 14 -0.56 -8.25 -5.81
C LYS A 14 0.77 -8.43 -5.08
N THR A 15 1.88 -8.38 -5.79
CA THR A 15 3.23 -8.45 -5.23
C THR A 15 3.49 -7.31 -4.27
N ALA A 16 3.20 -6.06 -4.65
CA ALA A 16 3.32 -4.92 -3.74
C ALA A 16 2.48 -5.13 -2.48
N ARG A 17 1.24 -5.60 -2.62
CA ARG A 17 0.37 -5.92 -1.47
C ARG A 17 1.01 -6.97 -0.57
N ASP A 18 1.45 -8.08 -1.13
CA ASP A 18 2.01 -9.20 -0.36
C ASP A 18 3.38 -8.84 0.26
N SER A 19 4.09 -7.83 -0.26
CA SER A 19 5.32 -7.28 0.31
C SER A 19 5.11 -6.23 1.39
N LEU A 20 3.94 -5.58 1.45
CA LEU A 20 3.68 -4.57 2.48
C LEU A 20 3.56 -5.23 3.87
N PRO A 21 4.10 -4.59 4.92
CA PRO A 21 3.86 -5.03 6.29
C PRO A 21 2.35 -4.90 6.61
N GLY A 22 1.85 -5.78 7.47
CA GLY A 22 0.52 -5.61 8.05
C GLY A 22 0.58 -4.65 9.23
N PHE A 23 -0.43 -3.80 9.39
CA PHE A 23 -0.58 -2.89 10.52
C PHE A 23 -1.78 -3.29 11.35
N SER A 24 -1.56 -3.62 12.62
CA SER A 24 -2.62 -4.13 13.49
C SER A 24 -3.29 -3.04 14.32
N GLY A 25 -2.79 -1.80 14.26
CA GLY A 25 -3.32 -0.68 15.02
C GLY A 25 -2.99 -0.74 16.52
N LYS A 26 -2.06 -1.61 16.93
CA LYS A 26 -1.66 -1.69 18.34
C LYS A 26 -0.92 -0.42 18.73
N LYS A 27 -1.06 -0.02 20.00
CA LYS A 27 -0.41 1.18 20.56
C LYS A 27 1.13 1.15 20.47
N GLU A 28 1.70 -0.04 20.33
CA GLU A 28 3.14 -0.28 20.17
C GLU A 28 3.61 -0.08 18.71
N GLU A 29 2.68 -0.14 17.74
CA GLU A 29 2.98 0.11 16.34
C GLU A 29 2.93 1.62 16.07
N ASP A 30 3.99 2.14 15.46
CA ASP A 30 4.05 3.55 15.07
C ASP A 30 3.36 3.73 13.69
N PRO A 31 2.20 4.42 13.62
CA PRO A 31 1.46 4.59 12.38
C PRO A 31 2.21 5.44 11.35
N ALA A 32 3.02 6.41 11.79
CA ALA A 32 3.80 7.25 10.89
C ALA A 32 4.93 6.45 10.23
N LYS A 33 5.62 5.60 11.00
CA LYS A 33 6.65 4.69 10.51
C LYS A 33 6.07 3.67 9.53
N PHE A 34 4.89 3.11 9.84
CA PHE A 34 4.17 2.23 8.93
C PHE A 34 3.86 2.94 7.59
N LEU A 35 3.26 4.13 7.64
CA LEU A 35 2.93 4.89 6.43
C LEU A 35 4.16 5.29 5.63
N CYS A 36 5.26 5.71 6.26
CA CYS A 36 6.51 6.00 5.57
C CYS A 36 7.03 4.77 4.81
N SER A 37 7.16 3.63 5.49
CA SER A 37 7.66 2.40 4.84
C SER A 37 6.76 1.93 3.71
N VAL A 38 5.44 2.03 3.88
CA VAL A 38 4.46 1.70 2.84
C VAL A 38 4.58 2.64 1.64
N CYS A 39 4.72 3.95 1.87
CA CYS A 39 4.92 4.94 0.80
C CYS A 39 6.20 4.64 0.01
N GLU A 40 7.33 4.41 0.69
CA GLU A 40 8.61 4.08 0.05
C GLU A 40 8.47 2.82 -0.83
N MET A 41 7.90 1.74 -0.29
CA MET A 41 7.68 0.49 -1.04
C MET A 41 6.78 0.68 -2.26
N LEU A 42 5.72 1.49 -2.14
CA LEU A 42 4.80 1.76 -3.25
C LEU A 42 5.42 2.66 -4.32
N GLU A 43 6.29 3.59 -3.93
CA GLU A 43 7.07 4.42 -4.84
C GLU A 43 8.14 3.60 -5.59
N GLU A 44 8.89 2.74 -4.88
CA GLU A 44 9.86 1.80 -5.47
C GLU A 44 9.18 0.84 -6.46
N ALA A 45 8.01 0.31 -6.10
CA ALA A 45 7.20 -0.55 -6.96
C ALA A 45 6.50 0.21 -8.12
N LYS A 46 6.72 1.53 -8.23
CA LYS A 46 6.12 2.42 -9.24
C LYS A 46 4.59 2.31 -9.29
N ILE A 47 3.96 2.06 -8.15
CA ILE A 47 2.50 1.99 -8.06
C ILE A 47 1.95 3.40 -8.12
N LEU A 48 0.93 3.62 -8.97
CA LEU A 48 0.25 4.90 -9.03
C LEU A 48 -0.43 5.24 -7.70
N LYS A 49 -0.27 6.47 -7.21
CA LYS A 49 -0.89 6.96 -5.95
C LYS A 49 -2.39 6.63 -5.83
N ARG A 50 -3.15 6.76 -6.93
CA ARG A 50 -4.59 6.41 -6.98
C ARG A 50 -4.91 4.94 -6.67
N LYS A 51 -3.92 4.04 -6.76
CA LYS A 51 -4.05 2.61 -6.48
C LYS A 51 -3.51 2.23 -5.10
N TRP A 52 -2.83 3.12 -4.38
CA TRP A 52 -2.23 2.84 -3.08
C TRP A 52 -3.26 2.35 -2.07
N ILE A 53 -4.43 2.99 -2.02
CA ILE A 53 -5.54 2.57 -1.15
C ILE A 53 -5.90 1.09 -1.35
N LYS A 54 -5.86 0.55 -2.58
CA LYS A 54 -6.18 -0.86 -2.86
C LYS A 54 -5.12 -1.84 -2.33
N VAL A 55 -3.89 -1.35 -2.11
CA VAL A 55 -2.75 -2.13 -1.61
C VAL A 55 -2.63 -1.99 -0.10
N VAL A 56 -2.89 -0.80 0.45
CA VAL A 56 -2.77 -0.47 1.88
C VAL A 56 -3.99 -0.89 2.68
N ALA A 57 -5.21 -0.71 2.18
CA ALA A 57 -6.42 -1.05 2.95
C ALA A 57 -6.48 -2.51 3.42
N PRO A 58 -6.06 -3.53 2.62
CA PRO A 58 -5.97 -4.91 3.09
C PRO A 58 -4.92 -5.14 4.19
N GLN A 59 -3.96 -4.24 4.36
CA GLN A 59 -2.90 -4.36 5.37
C GLN A 59 -3.31 -3.80 6.73
N LEU A 60 -4.36 -2.97 6.78
CA LEU A 60 -4.95 -2.49 8.03
C LEU A 60 -5.81 -3.61 8.62
N LYS A 61 -5.37 -4.22 9.72
CA LYS A 61 -6.10 -5.29 10.40
C LYS A 61 -7.02 -4.73 11.48
N ALA A 62 -8.21 -5.34 11.58
CA ALA A 62 -9.25 -5.24 12.63
C ALA A 62 -9.45 -3.88 13.33
N GLU A 63 -8.56 -3.47 14.23
CA GLU A 63 -8.72 -2.23 15.02
C GLU A 63 -8.27 -0.97 14.25
N ALA A 64 -7.42 -1.10 13.23
CA ALA A 64 -6.95 0.02 12.40
C ALA A 64 -7.90 0.40 11.24
N GLY A 65 -8.92 -0.42 10.98
CA GLY A 65 -9.84 -0.27 9.85
C GLY A 65 -11.25 0.20 10.20
N THR A 66 -11.52 0.51 11.47
CA THR A 66 -12.83 0.99 11.97
C THR A 66 -12.84 2.51 12.10
#